data_AF-A0A2G8KNH9-F1
#
_entry.id   AF-A0A2G8KNH9-F1
#
_cell.length_a   1.000
_cell.length_b   1.000
_cell.length_c   1.000
_cell.angle_alpha   90.00
_cell.angle_beta   90.00
_cell.angle_gamma   90.00
#
_symmetry.space_group_name_H-M   'P 1'
#
loop_
_entity.id
_entity.type
_entity.pdbx_description
1 polymer ?
#
loop_
_entity_poly.entity_id
_entity_poly.type
_entity_poly.pdbx_seq_one_letter_code
_entity_poly.pdbx_strand_id
1 'polypeptide(L)'
;MRLKKGMVDAGETVSVTLKREFGEEALNSIDIPDKERKSTEKEIAALFKHGYEVYRGYVDDPRNTDNAWMETIAVNFHDEKGKSVGKFNLTAGDDAQDAHWADISSDLSLYASHEEFIHITAVHRKAHWDAKS
;
A
#
# COMPACT_ATOMS: atom_id res chain seq x y z
N MET A 1 10.37 -0.35 -8.99
CA MET A 1 9.64 0.00 -7.73
C MET A 1 8.44 -0.92 -7.56
N ARG A 2 8.01 -1.25 -6.34
CA ARG A 2 6.81 -2.08 -6.09
C ARG A 2 5.95 -1.46 -4.99
N LEU A 3 4.64 -1.71 -5.05
CA LEU A 3 3.76 -1.44 -3.92
C LEU A 3 4.06 -2.41 -2.78
N LYS A 4 3.88 -1.93 -1.54
CA LYS A 4 3.93 -2.75 -0.33
C LYS A 4 2.74 -3.71 -0.34
N LYS A 5 3.00 -4.98 -0.06
CA LYS A 5 2.04 -6.08 -0.20
C LYS A 5 2.48 -7.23 0.68
N GLY A 6 1.51 -8.01 1.15
CA GLY A 6 1.78 -9.30 1.77
C GLY A 6 0.60 -10.25 1.66
N MET A 7 0.79 -11.45 2.20
CA MET A 7 -0.19 -12.52 2.12
C MET A 7 -1.21 -12.37 3.25
N VAL A 8 -2.46 -12.69 2.96
CA VAL A 8 -3.49 -12.80 4.00
C VAL A 8 -3.24 -14.10 4.76
N ASP A 9 -3.01 -13.98 6.06
CA ASP A 9 -2.80 -15.15 6.91
C ASP A 9 -4.09 -15.94 7.13
N ALA A 10 -3.96 -17.23 7.46
CA ALA A 10 -5.11 -18.09 7.70
C ALA A 10 -5.98 -17.56 8.87
N GLY A 11 -7.25 -17.25 8.57
CA GLY A 11 -8.18 -16.67 9.55
C GLY A 11 -8.04 -15.15 9.73
N GLU A 12 -7.12 -14.51 9.01
CA GLU A 12 -6.95 -13.06 9.00
C GLU A 12 -7.96 -12.41 8.03
N THR A 13 -8.41 -11.21 8.38
CA THR A 13 -9.21 -10.38 7.46
C THR A 13 -8.29 -9.47 6.65
N VAL A 14 -8.68 -9.17 5.41
CA VAL A 14 -7.92 -8.29 4.49
C VAL A 14 -7.53 -6.96 5.14
N SER A 15 -8.43 -6.35 5.92
CA SER A 15 -8.16 -5.08 6.61
C SER A 15 -7.08 -5.21 7.69
N VAL A 16 -6.99 -6.37 8.35
CA VAL A 16 -5.94 -6.66 9.34
C VAL A 16 -4.61 -6.86 8.63
N THR A 17 -4.58 -7.64 7.54
CA THR A 17 -3.39 -7.84 6.70
C THR A 17 -2.84 -6.50 6.21
N LEU A 18 -3.67 -5.66 5.59
CA LEU A 18 -3.24 -4.37 5.04
C LEU A 18 -2.62 -3.46 6.11
N LYS A 19 -3.18 -3.46 7.32
CA LYS A 19 -2.66 -2.65 8.43
C LYS A 19 -1.35 -3.21 8.96
N ARG A 20 -1.22 -4.54 9.07
CA ARG A 20 -0.02 -5.23 9.53
C ARG A 20 1.14 -5.01 8.58
N GLU A 21 0.96 -5.35 7.30
CA GLU A 21 1.97 -5.21 6.24
C GLU A 21 2.47 -3.76 6.11
N PHE A 22 1.57 -2.77 6.15
CA PHE A 22 1.97 -1.36 6.11
C PHE A 22 2.78 -0.94 7.35
N GLY A 23 2.41 -1.42 8.53
CA GLY A 23 3.11 -1.11 9.78
C GLY A 23 4.49 -1.75 9.88
N GLU A 24 4.63 -2.97 9.38
CA GLU A 24 5.89 -3.75 9.38
C GLU A 24 6.85 -3.23 8.30
N GLU A 25 6.38 -3.05 7.06
CA GLU A 25 7.28 -2.81 5.92
C GLU A 25 7.57 -1.34 5.59
N ALA A 26 6.75 -0.40 6.07
CA ALA A 26 6.82 1.02 5.68
C ALA A 26 7.02 2.00 6.84
N LEU A 27 6.67 1.61 8.06
CA LEU A 27 6.72 2.51 9.22
C LEU A 27 7.77 2.14 10.26
N ASN A 28 8.49 1.02 10.07
CA ASN A 28 9.33 0.35 11.06
C ASN A 28 8.83 0.62 12.49
N SER A 29 7.63 0.14 12.80
CA SER A 29 6.90 0.46 14.04
C SER A 29 7.69 0.25 15.35
N ILE A 30 8.84 -0.43 15.27
CA ILE A 30 9.86 -0.64 16.30
C ILE A 30 10.59 0.66 16.70
N ASP A 31 10.78 1.60 15.76
CA ASP A 31 11.55 2.83 15.98
C ASP A 31 10.70 4.04 16.41
N ILE A 32 9.38 3.89 16.50
CA ILE A 32 8.48 4.97 16.94
C ILE A 32 8.66 5.18 18.46
N PRO A 33 9.03 6.40 18.92
CA PRO A 33 9.18 6.66 20.35
C PRO A 33 7.90 6.34 21.14
N ASP A 34 8.03 5.71 22.31
CA ASP A 34 6.90 5.28 23.15
C ASP A 34 5.87 6.39 23.42
N LYS A 35 6.34 7.64 23.52
CA LYS A 35 5.51 8.82 23.77
C LYS A 35 4.56 9.14 22.61
N GLU A 36 4.96 8.84 21.38
CA GLU A 36 4.22 9.13 20.15
C GLU A 36 3.47 7.90 19.61
N ARG A 37 3.92 6.70 19.99
CA ARG A 37 3.39 5.41 19.53
C ARG A 37 1.85 5.33 19.56
N LYS A 38 1.22 5.68 20.69
CA LYS A 38 -0.24 5.66 20.83
C LYS A 38 -0.95 6.64 19.90
N SER A 39 -0.38 7.83 19.67
CA SER A 39 -0.96 8.82 18.76
C SER A 39 -0.86 8.34 17.32
N THR A 40 0.31 7.83 16.94
CA THR A 40 0.59 7.27 15.61
C THR A 40 -0.30 6.07 15.30
N GLU A 41 -0.42 5.11 16.22
CA GLU A 41 -1.32 3.96 16.09
C GLU A 41 -2.77 4.40 15.86
N LYS A 42 -3.21 5.47 16.53
CA LYS A 42 -4.56 6.03 16.38
C LYS A 42 -4.76 6.70 15.02
N GLU A 43 -3.78 7.45 14.53
CA GLU A 43 -3.83 8.09 13.22
C GLU A 43 -3.83 7.07 12.08
N ILE A 44 -2.99 6.04 12.18
CA ILE A 44 -2.99 4.90 11.24
C ILE A 44 -4.33 4.18 11.30
N ALA A 45 -4.83 3.84 12.50
CA ALA A 45 -6.12 3.18 12.63
C ALA A 45 -7.28 4.04 12.06
N ALA A 46 -7.21 5.36 12.14
CA ALA A 46 -8.19 6.26 11.54
C ALA A 46 -8.10 6.26 10.00
N LEU A 47 -6.89 6.29 9.45
CA LEU A 47 -6.67 6.21 8.00
C LEU A 47 -7.25 4.91 7.42
N PHE A 48 -6.98 3.77 8.06
CA PHE A 48 -7.41 2.45 7.59
C PHE A 48 -8.92 2.21 7.69
N LYS A 49 -9.71 3.13 8.28
CA LYS A 49 -11.18 3.07 8.26
C LYS A 49 -11.80 3.52 6.93
N HIS A 50 -11.07 4.26 6.11
CA HIS A 50 -11.60 4.93 4.93
C HIS A 50 -10.81 4.56 3.66
N GLY A 51 -10.70 3.27 3.38
CA GLY A 51 -10.07 2.75 2.17
C GLY A 51 -11.02 2.76 0.96
N TYR A 52 -10.46 3.02 -0.22
CA TYR A 52 -11.13 2.79 -1.50
C TYR A 52 -10.56 1.51 -2.12
N GLU A 53 -11.41 0.50 -2.33
CA GLU A 53 -11.02 -0.71 -3.03
C GLU A 53 -10.80 -0.38 -4.52
N VAL A 54 -9.55 -0.46 -4.94
CA VAL A 54 -9.10 -0.18 -6.30
C VAL A 54 -9.31 -1.40 -7.18
N TYR A 55 -9.04 -2.58 -6.63
CA TYR A 55 -9.10 -3.84 -7.34
C TYR A 55 -9.37 -5.00 -6.39
N ARG A 56 -10.08 -6.02 -6.89
CA ARG A 56 -10.26 -7.32 -6.24
C ARG A 56 -10.35 -8.41 -7.30
N GLY A 57 -9.49 -9.41 -7.20
CA GLY A 57 -9.57 -10.59 -8.05
C GLY A 57 -8.21 -11.18 -8.42
N TYR A 58 -8.22 -11.94 -9.51
CA TYR A 58 -7.08 -12.69 -10.05
C TYR A 58 -5.89 -11.80 -10.44
N VAL A 59 -4.68 -12.25 -10.13
CA VAL A 59 -3.44 -11.64 -10.62
C VAL A 59 -2.68 -12.64 -11.46
N ASP A 60 -2.25 -12.22 -12.65
CA ASP A 60 -1.35 -13.00 -13.48
C ASP A 60 0.04 -13.04 -12.83
N ASP A 61 0.34 -14.15 -12.16
CA ASP A 61 1.54 -14.33 -11.35
C ASP A 61 2.24 -15.62 -11.79
N PRO A 62 3.58 -15.61 -11.94
CA PRO A 62 4.33 -16.79 -12.39
C PRO A 62 4.19 -18.02 -11.46
N ARG A 63 3.62 -17.86 -10.26
CA ARG A 63 3.32 -18.96 -9.33
C ARG A 63 2.01 -19.68 -9.62
N ASN A 64 1.18 -19.15 -10.53
CA ASN A 64 -0.11 -19.73 -10.86
C ASN A 64 0.06 -21.10 -11.54
N THR A 65 -0.90 -21.99 -11.27
CA THR A 65 -1.02 -23.35 -11.83
C THR A 65 -2.48 -23.64 -12.16
N ASP A 66 -2.76 -24.78 -12.80
CA ASP A 66 -4.12 -25.21 -13.13
C ASP A 66 -5.06 -25.32 -11.91
N ASN A 67 -4.51 -25.49 -10.71
CA ASN A 67 -5.28 -25.76 -9.49
C ASN A 67 -5.09 -24.70 -8.39
N ALA A 68 -4.24 -23.69 -8.61
CA ALA A 68 -3.96 -22.66 -7.61
C ALA A 68 -3.51 -21.37 -8.30
N TRP A 69 -4.08 -20.23 -7.89
CA TRP A 69 -3.76 -18.92 -8.44
C TRP A 69 -3.64 -17.86 -7.34
N MET A 70 -2.98 -16.76 -7.67
CA MET A 70 -2.91 -15.58 -6.85
C MET A 70 -4.13 -14.69 -7.08
N GLU A 71 -4.74 -14.22 -5.99
CA GLU A 71 -5.67 -13.11 -6.00
C GLU A 71 -5.12 -11.96 -5.16
N THR A 72 -5.57 -10.75 -5.44
CA THR A 72 -5.21 -9.57 -4.66
C THR A 72 -6.42 -8.67 -4.43
N ILE A 73 -6.35 -7.92 -3.34
CA ILE A 73 -7.23 -6.80 -3.07
C ILE A 73 -6.34 -5.58 -2.88
N ALA A 74 -6.38 -4.67 -3.85
CA ALA A 74 -5.67 -3.41 -3.76
C ALA A 74 -6.60 -2.36 -3.16
N VAL A 75 -6.17 -1.74 -2.06
CA VAL A 75 -6.94 -0.69 -1.38
C VAL A 75 -6.11 0.58 -1.30
N ASN A 76 -6.66 1.69 -1.79
CA ASN A 76 -6.07 3.01 -1.62
C ASN A 76 -6.55 3.63 -0.30
N PHE A 77 -5.61 3.88 0.61
CA PHE A 77 -5.82 4.72 1.78
C PHE A 77 -5.19 6.08 1.52
N HIS A 78 -5.99 7.15 1.65
CA HIS A 78 -5.57 8.48 1.24
C HIS A 78 -5.61 9.47 2.41
N ASP A 79 -4.52 10.22 2.57
CA ASP A 79 -4.41 11.34 3.50
C ASP A 79 -4.60 12.67 2.76
N GLU A 80 -5.86 13.09 2.63
CA GLU A 80 -6.27 14.29 1.90
C GLU A 80 -5.57 15.57 2.38
N LYS A 81 -5.21 15.65 3.66
CA LYS A 81 -4.66 16.87 4.28
C LYS A 81 -3.15 16.79 4.50
N GLY A 82 -2.52 15.66 4.21
CA GLY A 82 -1.12 15.39 4.58
C GLY A 82 -0.87 15.48 6.10
N LYS A 83 -1.89 15.16 6.92
CA LYS A 83 -1.84 15.34 8.38
C LYS A 83 -1.67 14.05 9.17
N SER A 84 -1.75 12.89 8.55
CA SER A 84 -1.48 11.58 9.17
C SER A 84 -0.22 10.97 8.56
N VAL A 85 -0.35 10.02 7.63
CA VAL A 85 0.75 9.26 7.06
C VAL A 85 1.73 10.10 6.27
N GLY A 86 1.29 11.23 5.71
CA GLY A 86 2.18 12.14 4.97
C GLY A 86 3.31 12.75 5.83
N LYS A 87 3.24 12.64 7.16
CA LYS A 87 4.27 13.13 8.09
C LYS A 87 5.29 12.08 8.51
N PHE A 88 5.04 10.80 8.22
CA PHE A 88 5.93 9.74 8.68
C PHE A 88 7.18 9.69 7.82
N ASN A 89 8.34 9.65 8.48
CA ASN A 89 9.56 9.20 7.85
C ASN A 89 9.40 7.70 7.61
N LEU A 90 9.34 7.31 6.34
CA LEU A 90 9.23 5.91 5.97
C LEU A 90 10.59 5.24 6.19
N THR A 91 10.55 4.08 6.81
CA THR A 91 11.73 3.23 7.02
C THR A 91 11.41 1.87 6.44
N ALA A 92 12.32 1.35 5.63
CA ALA A 92 12.16 0.02 5.08
C ALA A 92 12.21 -1.03 6.20
N GLY A 93 11.21 -1.91 6.26
CA GLY A 93 11.30 -3.14 7.05
C GLY A 93 12.25 -4.15 6.42
N ASP A 94 12.40 -5.31 7.06
CA ASP A 94 13.41 -6.32 6.73
C ASP A 94 13.37 -6.83 5.27
N ASP A 95 12.19 -6.81 4.63
CA ASP A 95 11.95 -7.30 3.27
C ASP A 95 12.07 -6.21 2.16
N ALA A 96 12.56 -5.02 2.51
CA ALA A 96 12.79 -3.93 1.58
C ALA A 96 14.14 -3.25 1.79
N GLN A 97 14.79 -2.85 0.69
CA GLN A 97 16.04 -2.08 0.75
C GLN A 97 15.80 -0.60 1.08
N ASP A 98 14.66 -0.04 0.65
CA ASP A 98 14.30 1.36 0.84
C ASP A 98 12.77 1.54 0.87
N ALA A 99 12.30 2.62 1.48
CA ALA A 99 10.90 3.02 1.52
C ALA A 99 10.80 4.55 1.44
N HIS A 100 10.12 5.04 0.40
CA HIS A 100 9.94 6.48 0.19
C HIS A 100 8.57 6.79 -0.43
N TRP A 101 8.15 8.04 -0.27
CA TRP A 101 7.05 8.60 -1.03
C TRP A 101 7.52 8.83 -2.48
N ALA A 102 6.71 8.41 -3.45
CA ALA A 102 7.01 8.56 -4.86
C ALA A 102 5.90 9.35 -5.56
N ASP A 103 6.29 10.28 -6.43
CA ASP A 103 5.35 10.98 -7.30
C ASP A 103 4.77 10.01 -8.33
N ILE A 104 3.43 10.02 -8.46
CA ILE A 104 2.70 9.10 -9.33
C ILE A 104 2.62 9.69 -10.75
N SER A 105 3.32 9.08 -11.71
CA SER A 105 3.17 9.38 -13.14
C SER A 105 3.10 8.11 -13.98
N SER A 106 2.75 8.22 -15.26
CA SER A 106 2.73 7.06 -16.17
C SER A 106 4.14 6.53 -16.46
N ASP A 107 5.19 7.35 -16.30
CA ASP A 107 6.58 6.95 -16.52
C ASP A 107 7.11 6.02 -15.41
N LEU A 108 6.36 5.83 -14.33
CA LEU A 108 6.70 4.89 -13.27
C LEU A 108 6.74 3.45 -13.79
N SER A 109 7.95 2.89 -13.88
CA SER A 109 8.14 1.45 -14.11
C SER A 109 7.84 0.65 -12.83
N LEU A 110 6.59 0.20 -12.72
CA LEU A 110 6.10 -0.63 -11.63
C LEU A 110 6.04 -2.12 -12.02
N TYR A 111 6.20 -2.98 -11.02
CA TYR A 111 6.15 -4.43 -11.22
C TYR A 111 4.71 -4.93 -11.49
N ALA A 112 4.52 -5.75 -12.53
CA ALA A 112 3.26 -6.42 -12.86
C ALA A 112 2.06 -5.44 -12.93
N SER A 113 0.89 -5.86 -12.46
CA SER A 113 -0.37 -5.08 -12.48
C SER A 113 -0.38 -3.84 -11.57
N HIS A 114 0.73 -3.50 -10.90
CA HIS A 114 0.78 -2.33 -10.02
C HIS A 114 0.60 -1.01 -10.78
N GLU A 115 1.03 -0.91 -12.05
CA GLU A 115 0.78 0.28 -12.88
C GLU A 115 -0.71 0.53 -13.05
N GLU A 116 -1.51 -0.52 -13.27
CA GLU A 116 -2.95 -0.45 -13.40
C GLU A 116 -3.63 0.06 -12.11
N PHE A 117 -3.22 -0.47 -10.95
CA PHE A 117 -3.79 -0.05 -9.67
C PHE A 117 -3.49 1.43 -9.36
N ILE A 118 -2.28 1.87 -9.69
CA ILE A 118 -1.90 3.26 -9.52
C ILE A 118 -2.63 4.17 -10.50
N HIS A 119 -2.82 3.76 -11.75
CA HIS A 119 -3.61 4.51 -12.73
C HIS A 119 -5.07 4.67 -12.28
N ILE A 120 -5.73 3.58 -11.84
CA ILE A 120 -7.11 3.63 -11.32
C ILE A 120 -7.19 4.59 -10.11
N THR A 121 -6.19 4.52 -9.22
CA THR A 121 -6.11 5.42 -8.06
C THR A 121 -5.98 6.89 -8.49
N ALA A 122 -5.10 7.18 -9.45
CA ALA A 122 -4.90 8.53 -9.96
C ALA A 122 -6.18 9.09 -10.59
N VAL A 123 -6.88 8.30 -11.42
CA VAL A 123 -8.17 8.67 -12.01
C VAL A 123 -9.23 8.92 -10.94
N HIS A 124 -9.37 8.01 -9.96
CA HIS A 124 -10.33 8.16 -8.87
C HIS A 124 -10.09 9.44 -8.06
N ARG A 125 -8.81 9.77 -7.81
CA ARG A 125 -8.40 10.97 -7.06
C ARG A 125 -8.33 12.24 -7.91
N LYS A 126 -8.57 12.15 -9.22
CA LYS A 126 -8.38 13.26 -10.18
C LYS A 126 -6.96 13.84 -10.08
N ALA A 127 -5.98 12.98 -9.83
CA ALA A 127 -4.57 13.34 -9.77
C ALA A 127 -3.98 13.45 -11.17
N HIS A 128 -2.78 14.00 -11.27
CA HIS A 128 -2.04 14.01 -12.52
C HIS A 128 -1.74 12.58 -13.00
N TRP A 129 -1.78 12.40 -14.32
CA TRP A 129 -1.39 11.17 -15.01
C TRP A 129 -1.00 11.57 -16.43
N ASP A 130 0.28 11.83 -16.66
CA ASP A 130 0.76 12.26 -17.97
C ASP A 130 0.57 11.10 -18.96
N ALA A 131 0.02 11.35 -20.15
CA ALA A 131 -0.04 10.32 -21.18
C ALA A 131 1.37 10.13 -21.76
N LYS A 132 1.86 8.89 -21.86
CA LYS A 132 3.12 8.59 -22.56
C LYS A 132 3.00 9.11 -24.00
N SER A 133 3.86 10.06 -24.37
CA SER A 133 3.97 10.65 -25.70
C SER A 133 4.63 9.70 -26.70
#